data_AF-A0A1C6LSC4-F1
#
_entry.id   AF-A0A1C6LSC4-F1
#
_cell.length_a   1.000
_cell.length_b   1.000
_cell.length_c   1.000
_cell.angle_alpha   90.00
_cell.angle_beta   90.00
_cell.angle_gamma   90.00
#
_symmetry.space_group_name_H-M   'P 1'
#
loop_
_entity.id
_entity.type
_entity.pdbx_description
1 polymer ?
#
loop_
_entity_poly.entity_id
_entity_poly.type
_entity_poly.pdbx_seq_one_letter_code
_entity_poly.pdbx_strand_id
1 'polypeptide(L)'
;MAYSTTGDETRPDGRISDEPTLQLRAATRALRLHLDELPVVFHHAGPADQFLAEVAFPLARQRYACAESLIGAGFGGTVVGALARSLLEDGLRWQWIAQAADERRPSLLGSMLDERNRILSCLEDSDASCPILARWFAPFYAISDMTGASLPWLSAPSVPTAADLLDQFLAQPELPHAGPPTTSGTSPGQLLASARSMLTLSGLRGAVMVLEHAGHGNLLGLQSSLTRDGVAGADLRPDHEALFLHVAAVGVTVTLLGVCIAAPASWPEEVEQQAFLTDTLRLTTDVASAATVIHGLRSTRTTPPRTSRTKVQPREARLRPQALLSHEALLPDINSAEDVIAATEAYSRYRNSWFINPHSQTKPKLVNVLAYLGTYSTFETVMATYDGPSAVTATFAARMLLEEAARFTWLSHHPADGPPSDEELTARSTRYFDQWRAREKKTLGALVSNGVPQAVAARLLQLPENVIQGPQEITKGREPLPRIEAMLRLMGAPYPEPGWLVVAYSLLSQVTHSTPIGYLHMVRQRSGQPHIGDISPEMLALTLDAACLSSAELLGMSTAILTGGSQKAIDYAVGLRRRALEVHDTARMVHGLD
;
A
#
# COMPACT_ATOMS: atom_id res chain seq x y z
N MET A 1 -7.32 7.37 28.76
CA MET A 1 -7.29 8.82 28.44
C MET A 1 -8.64 9.16 27.84
N ALA A 2 -9.25 10.28 28.24
CA ALA A 2 -10.57 10.69 27.77
C ALA A 2 -10.51 11.06 26.28
N TYR A 3 -11.34 10.42 25.46
CA TYR A 3 -11.49 10.74 24.05
C TYR A 3 -12.24 12.08 23.92
N SER A 4 -11.48 13.16 23.80
CA SER A 4 -11.97 14.46 23.31
C SER A 4 -12.34 14.31 21.84
N THR A 5 -13.53 14.79 21.47
CA THR A 5 -14.03 14.88 20.10
C THR A 5 -13.05 15.62 19.19
N THR A 6 -12.21 14.89 18.45
CA THR A 6 -11.39 15.46 17.37
C THR A 6 -12.28 15.59 16.13
N GLY A 7 -12.97 16.72 16.00
CA GLY A 7 -13.47 17.14 14.69
C GLY A 7 -12.29 17.44 13.76
N ASP A 8 -12.52 17.48 12.45
CA ASP A 8 -11.46 17.71 11.43
C ASP A 8 -10.62 18.98 11.70
N GLU A 9 -11.16 19.92 12.49
CA GLU A 9 -10.55 21.15 12.98
C GLU A 9 -9.34 20.94 13.91
N THR A 10 -9.39 19.97 14.81
CA THR A 10 -8.33 19.75 15.82
C THR A 10 -7.68 18.40 15.64
N ARG A 11 -6.38 18.40 15.32
CA ARG A 11 -5.57 17.20 15.18
C ARG A 11 -5.33 16.55 16.55
N PRO A 12 -5.07 15.24 16.61
CA PRO A 12 -4.80 14.53 17.87
C PRO A 12 -3.59 15.03 18.66
N ASP A 13 -2.68 15.77 18.03
CA ASP A 13 -1.57 16.46 18.69
C ASP A 13 -1.91 17.88 19.17
N GLY A 14 -3.19 18.26 19.15
CA GLY A 14 -3.71 19.54 19.62
C GLY A 14 -3.58 20.69 18.62
N ARG A 15 -3.00 20.45 17.43
CA ARG A 15 -2.86 21.48 16.41
C ARG A 15 -4.16 21.69 15.64
N ILE A 16 -4.43 22.94 15.26
CA ILE A 16 -5.61 23.29 14.46
C ILE A 16 -5.24 23.18 12.98
N SER A 17 -6.08 22.48 12.22
CA SER A 17 -5.97 22.39 10.76
C SER A 17 -6.24 23.75 10.13
N ASP A 18 -5.46 24.12 9.11
CA ASP A 18 -5.74 25.36 8.38
C ASP A 18 -6.97 25.20 7.46
N GLU A 19 -7.54 26.35 7.05
CA GLU A 19 -8.72 26.40 6.20
C GLU A 19 -8.56 25.59 4.89
N PRO A 20 -7.43 25.67 4.14
CA PRO A 20 -7.23 24.83 2.97
C PRO A 20 -7.28 23.34 3.27
N THR A 21 -6.69 22.88 4.38
CA THR A 21 -6.73 21.46 4.78
C THR A 21 -8.15 21.02 5.10
N LEU A 22 -8.94 21.86 5.79
CA LEU A 22 -10.35 21.58 6.06
C LEU A 22 -11.18 21.45 4.78
N GLN A 23 -10.95 22.34 3.81
CA GLN A 23 -11.62 22.27 2.50
C GLN A 23 -11.28 20.98 1.74
N LEU A 24 -10.01 20.56 1.77
CA LEU A 24 -9.58 19.29 1.18
C LEU A 24 -10.29 18.10 1.82
N ARG A 25 -10.34 18.05 3.17
CA ARG A 25 -11.00 16.96 3.90
C ARG A 25 -12.49 16.91 3.59
N ALA A 26 -13.17 18.06 3.55
CA ALA A 26 -14.57 18.17 3.17
C ALA A 26 -14.83 17.66 1.74
N ALA A 27 -14.01 18.07 0.77
CA ALA A 27 -14.11 17.60 -0.62
C ALA A 27 -13.89 16.08 -0.72
N THR A 28 -12.91 15.56 0.00
CA THR A 28 -12.58 14.12 0.04
C THR A 28 -13.73 13.31 0.63
N ARG A 29 -14.31 13.78 1.74
CA ARG A 29 -15.47 13.14 2.37
C ARG A 29 -16.70 13.19 1.47
N ALA A 30 -16.92 14.29 0.74
CA ALA A 30 -18.02 14.40 -0.22
C ALA A 30 -17.89 13.37 -1.36
N LEU A 31 -16.68 13.22 -1.92
CA LEU A 31 -16.42 12.17 -2.92
C LEU A 31 -16.64 10.77 -2.34
N ARG A 32 -16.13 10.49 -1.12
CA ARG A 32 -16.33 9.19 -0.45
C ARG A 32 -17.81 8.86 -0.31
N LEU A 33 -18.60 9.79 0.25
CA LEU A 33 -20.04 9.60 0.48
C LEU A 33 -20.78 9.33 -0.83
N HIS A 34 -20.47 10.08 -1.89
CA HIS A 34 -21.04 9.84 -3.23
C HIS A 34 -20.73 8.44 -3.76
N LEU A 35 -19.47 7.99 -3.63
CA LEU A 35 -19.07 6.64 -4.08
C LEU A 35 -19.76 5.52 -3.28
N ASP A 36 -20.06 5.76 -2.00
CA ASP A 36 -20.75 4.81 -1.11
C ASP A 36 -22.23 4.63 -1.49
N GLU A 37 -22.82 5.58 -2.22
CA GLU A 37 -24.20 5.47 -2.73
C GLU A 37 -24.36 4.45 -3.85
N LEU A 38 -23.29 4.06 -4.55
CA LEU A 38 -23.36 3.10 -5.65
C LEU A 38 -23.57 1.66 -5.11
N PRO A 39 -24.69 0.99 -5.42
CA PRO A 39 -24.87 -0.41 -5.11
C PRO A 39 -23.85 -1.29 -5.82
N VAL A 40 -23.59 -2.48 -5.28
CA VAL A 40 -22.64 -3.43 -5.86
C VAL A 40 -23.40 -4.61 -6.45
N VAL A 41 -23.05 -4.97 -7.68
CA VAL A 41 -23.66 -6.08 -8.43
C VAL A 41 -22.60 -7.13 -8.73
N PHE A 42 -22.89 -8.41 -8.44
CA PHE A 42 -22.00 -9.53 -8.70
C PHE A 42 -22.69 -10.62 -9.54
N HIS A 43 -21.96 -11.18 -10.49
CA HIS A 43 -22.40 -12.27 -11.36
C HIS A 43 -21.54 -13.53 -11.14
N HIS A 44 -22.07 -14.46 -10.34
CA HIS A 44 -21.39 -15.73 -10.02
C HIS A 44 -21.33 -16.75 -11.17
N ALA A 45 -22.29 -16.67 -12.09
CA ALA A 45 -22.39 -17.56 -13.24
C ALA A 45 -21.61 -17.07 -14.47
N GLY A 46 -20.93 -15.91 -14.37
CA GLY A 46 -20.15 -15.32 -15.44
C GLY A 46 -18.71 -15.84 -15.52
N PRO A 47 -17.96 -15.42 -16.54
CA PRO A 47 -16.52 -15.65 -16.62
C PRO A 47 -15.76 -15.10 -15.40
N ALA A 48 -14.68 -15.76 -14.97
CA ALA A 48 -13.90 -15.33 -13.81
C ALA A 48 -13.30 -13.92 -13.97
N ASP A 49 -12.96 -13.49 -15.20
CA ASP A 49 -12.46 -12.14 -15.47
C ASP A 49 -13.55 -11.07 -15.30
N GLN A 50 -14.82 -11.42 -15.51
CA GLN A 50 -15.95 -10.54 -15.22
C GLN A 50 -16.08 -10.34 -13.71
N PHE A 51 -16.05 -11.41 -12.91
CA PHE A 51 -16.11 -11.28 -11.45
C PHE A 51 -14.95 -10.43 -10.91
N LEU A 52 -13.72 -10.64 -11.42
CA LEU A 52 -12.56 -9.82 -11.05
C LEU A 52 -12.74 -8.34 -11.40
N ALA A 53 -13.50 -8.03 -12.46
CA ALA A 53 -13.87 -6.65 -12.78
C ALA A 53 -14.92 -6.09 -11.82
N GLU A 54 -15.91 -6.89 -11.46
CA GLU A 54 -17.01 -6.51 -10.56
C GLU A 54 -16.52 -6.20 -9.14
N VAL A 55 -15.50 -6.90 -8.63
CA VAL A 55 -14.93 -6.64 -7.29
C VAL A 55 -13.96 -5.46 -7.26
N ALA A 56 -13.41 -5.05 -8.41
CA ALA A 56 -12.33 -4.07 -8.45
C ALA A 56 -12.75 -2.67 -7.95
N PHE A 57 -13.88 -2.15 -8.42
CA PHE A 57 -14.37 -0.85 -7.94
C PHE A 57 -14.78 -0.88 -6.46
N PRO A 58 -15.58 -1.86 -5.96
CA PRO A 58 -15.86 -1.96 -4.52
C PRO A 58 -14.61 -1.96 -3.63
N LEU A 59 -13.55 -2.66 -4.04
CA LEU A 59 -12.27 -2.69 -3.31
C LEU A 59 -11.49 -1.37 -3.43
N ALA A 60 -11.56 -0.68 -4.57
CA ALA A 60 -11.00 0.67 -4.71
C ALA A 60 -11.75 1.69 -3.84
N ARG A 61 -13.09 1.63 -3.83
CA ARG A 61 -13.93 2.45 -2.95
C ARG A 61 -13.57 2.22 -1.49
N GLN A 62 -13.44 0.96 -1.07
CA GLN A 62 -13.05 0.61 0.30
C GLN A 62 -11.67 1.20 0.67
N ARG A 63 -10.66 1.04 -0.19
CA ARG A 63 -9.32 1.61 0.03
C ARG A 63 -9.35 3.15 0.12
N TYR A 64 -10.17 3.81 -0.69
CA TYR A 64 -10.35 5.26 -0.63
C TYR A 64 -11.02 5.71 0.67
N ALA A 65 -12.08 5.01 1.11
CA ALA A 65 -12.73 5.25 2.39
C ALA A 65 -11.75 5.06 3.57
N CYS A 66 -10.90 4.02 3.51
CA CYS A 66 -9.86 3.81 4.52
C CYS A 66 -8.82 4.94 4.52
N ALA A 67 -8.39 5.41 3.35
CA ALA A 67 -7.46 6.53 3.25
C ALA A 67 -8.05 7.82 3.84
N GLU A 68 -9.33 8.10 3.60
CA GLU A 68 -10.04 9.24 4.22
C GLU A 68 -10.18 9.08 5.73
N SER A 69 -10.52 7.88 6.22
CA SER A 69 -10.73 7.63 7.65
C SER A 69 -9.46 7.71 8.48
N LEU A 70 -8.29 7.44 7.90
CA LEU A 70 -6.99 7.57 8.59
C LEU A 70 -6.54 9.02 8.74
N ILE A 71 -7.08 9.94 7.94
CA ILE A 71 -6.68 11.34 8.01
C ILE A 71 -7.24 11.98 9.26
N GLY A 72 -6.36 12.57 10.06
CA GLY A 72 -6.74 13.12 11.36
C GLY A 72 -7.01 12.08 12.43
N ALA A 73 -6.90 10.77 12.14
CA ALA A 73 -7.07 9.70 13.13
C ALA A 73 -5.97 9.68 14.19
N GLY A 74 -4.83 10.32 13.90
CA GLY A 74 -3.69 10.35 14.82
C GLY A 74 -2.85 9.08 14.80
N PHE A 75 -2.97 8.28 13.74
CA PHE A 75 -2.12 7.14 13.42
C PHE A 75 -2.22 6.83 11.92
N GLY A 76 -1.34 5.96 11.42
CA GLY A 76 -1.44 5.41 10.07
C GLY A 76 -1.11 6.38 8.93
N GLY A 77 -0.54 7.55 9.20
CA GLY A 77 -0.23 8.53 8.16
C GLY A 77 0.58 7.96 6.98
N THR A 78 1.60 7.16 7.26
CA THR A 78 2.41 6.49 6.22
C THR A 78 1.61 5.45 5.42
N VAL A 79 0.62 4.81 6.04
CA VAL A 79 -0.25 3.82 5.40
C VAL A 79 -1.16 4.47 4.35
N VAL A 80 -1.58 5.71 4.57
CA VAL A 80 -2.34 6.51 3.58
C VAL A 80 -1.56 6.64 2.27
N GLY A 81 -0.25 6.85 2.33
CA GLY A 81 0.61 6.90 1.13
C GLY A 81 0.62 5.59 0.35
N ALA A 82 0.61 4.46 1.05
CA ALA A 82 0.57 3.14 0.43
C ALA A 82 -0.80 2.85 -0.21
N LEU A 83 -1.90 3.21 0.47
CA LEU A 83 -3.27 3.12 -0.08
C LEU A 83 -3.43 4.00 -1.33
N ALA A 84 -2.97 5.25 -1.28
CA ALA A 84 -3.04 6.17 -2.42
C ALA A 84 -2.27 5.63 -3.64
N ARG A 85 -1.08 5.06 -3.42
CA ARG A 85 -0.31 4.40 -4.48
C ARG A 85 -1.06 3.22 -5.07
N SER A 86 -1.64 2.36 -4.24
CA SER A 86 -2.40 1.19 -4.68
C SER A 86 -3.59 1.59 -5.55
N LEU A 87 -4.31 2.65 -5.17
CA LEU A 87 -5.43 3.20 -5.93
C LEU A 87 -4.99 3.74 -7.30
N LEU A 88 -3.82 4.38 -7.36
CA LEU A 88 -3.26 4.82 -8.63
C LEU A 88 -2.89 3.64 -9.53
N GLU A 89 -2.17 2.64 -9.01
CA GLU A 89 -1.76 1.47 -9.78
C GLU A 89 -2.97 0.73 -10.35
N ASP A 90 -4.05 0.62 -9.57
CA ASP A 90 -5.31 0.04 -10.00
C ASP A 90 -6.04 0.91 -11.04
N GLY A 91 -6.12 2.23 -10.83
CA GLY A 91 -6.67 3.16 -11.82
C GLY A 91 -5.93 3.09 -13.16
N LEU A 92 -4.59 3.04 -13.15
CA LEU A 92 -3.78 2.86 -14.37
C LEU A 92 -4.11 1.55 -15.10
N ARG A 93 -4.33 0.47 -14.35
CA ARG A 93 -4.73 -0.83 -14.91
C ARG A 93 -6.10 -0.74 -15.58
N TRP A 94 -7.10 -0.19 -14.90
CA TRP A 94 -8.45 -0.09 -15.45
C TRP A 94 -8.57 0.89 -16.60
N GLN A 95 -7.77 1.97 -16.60
CA GLN A 95 -7.61 2.84 -17.75
C GLN A 95 -7.05 2.08 -18.96
N TRP A 96 -6.08 1.19 -18.74
CA TRP A 96 -5.50 0.37 -19.81
C TRP A 96 -6.51 -0.67 -20.30
N ILE A 97 -7.22 -1.37 -19.43
CA ILE A 97 -8.26 -2.35 -19.81
C ILE A 97 -9.37 -1.67 -20.62
N ALA A 98 -9.88 -0.53 -20.15
CA ALA A 98 -10.99 0.19 -20.78
C ALA A 98 -10.74 0.63 -22.23
N GLN A 99 -9.49 0.76 -22.66
CA GLN A 99 -9.16 1.10 -24.05
C GLN A 99 -9.49 -0.01 -25.05
N ALA A 100 -9.57 -1.27 -24.60
CA ALA A 100 -9.93 -2.43 -25.40
C ALA A 100 -10.45 -3.54 -24.47
N ALA A 101 -11.63 -3.29 -23.87
CA ALA A 101 -12.19 -4.10 -22.79
C ALA A 101 -12.24 -5.60 -23.12
N ASP A 102 -12.79 -5.95 -24.29
CA ASP A 102 -12.96 -7.35 -24.70
C ASP A 102 -11.62 -8.08 -24.90
N GLU A 103 -10.59 -7.37 -25.33
CA GLU A 103 -9.25 -7.95 -25.57
C GLU A 103 -8.39 -7.99 -24.30
N ARG A 104 -8.56 -7.00 -23.41
CA ARG A 104 -7.66 -6.77 -22.26
C ARG A 104 -8.21 -7.24 -20.93
N ARG A 105 -9.53 -7.34 -20.75
CA ARG A 105 -10.12 -7.88 -19.51
C ARG A 105 -9.69 -9.33 -19.25
N PRO A 106 -9.61 -10.23 -20.25
CA PRO A 106 -9.05 -11.56 -20.05
C PRO A 106 -7.62 -11.58 -19.50
N SER A 107 -6.86 -10.48 -19.64
CA SER A 107 -5.51 -10.40 -19.10
C SER A 107 -5.44 -10.53 -17.57
N LEU A 108 -6.55 -10.30 -16.87
CA LEU A 108 -6.67 -10.54 -15.42
C LEU A 108 -6.41 -12.01 -15.08
N LEU A 109 -6.87 -12.95 -15.92
CA LEU A 109 -6.66 -14.39 -15.72
C LEU A 109 -5.20 -14.77 -15.94
N GLY A 110 -4.56 -14.20 -16.96
CA GLY A 110 -3.15 -14.45 -17.25
C GLY A 110 -2.24 -13.89 -16.17
N SER A 111 -2.52 -12.67 -15.67
CA SER A 111 -1.84 -12.11 -14.50
C SER A 111 -2.00 -12.99 -13.27
N MET A 112 -3.20 -13.51 -13.00
CA MET A 112 -3.43 -14.39 -11.87
C MET A 112 -2.59 -15.69 -11.97
N LEU A 113 -2.47 -16.30 -13.15
CA LEU A 113 -1.58 -17.47 -13.33
C LEU A 113 -0.11 -17.13 -13.13
N ASP A 114 0.33 -15.99 -13.66
CA ASP A 114 1.70 -15.54 -13.46
C ASP A 114 1.98 -15.25 -11.99
N GLU A 115 1.00 -14.76 -11.23
CA GLU A 115 1.10 -14.56 -9.78
C GLU A 115 1.28 -15.89 -9.05
N ARG A 116 0.45 -16.89 -9.34
CA ARG A 116 0.61 -18.24 -8.79
C ARG A 116 1.99 -18.81 -9.10
N ASN A 117 2.45 -18.66 -10.33
CA ASN A 117 3.78 -19.11 -10.75
C ASN A 117 4.91 -18.36 -10.05
N ARG A 118 4.75 -17.05 -9.80
CA ARG A 118 5.70 -16.24 -9.02
C ARG A 118 5.72 -16.64 -7.55
N ILE A 119 4.58 -16.96 -6.95
CA ILE A 119 4.51 -17.46 -5.56
C ILE A 119 5.25 -18.81 -5.46
N LEU A 120 5.05 -19.73 -6.40
CA LEU A 120 5.80 -20.99 -6.45
C LEU A 120 7.31 -20.76 -6.61
N SER A 121 7.72 -19.87 -7.52
CA SER A 121 9.13 -19.51 -7.64
C SER A 121 9.67 -18.92 -6.34
N CYS A 122 8.89 -18.08 -5.65
CA CYS A 122 9.29 -17.47 -4.39
C CYS A 122 9.51 -18.51 -3.28
N LEU A 123 8.64 -19.53 -3.20
CA LEU A 123 8.79 -20.66 -2.28
C LEU A 123 10.06 -21.46 -2.59
N GLU A 124 10.27 -21.84 -3.86
CA GLU A 124 11.47 -22.56 -4.31
C GLU A 124 12.76 -21.76 -4.05
N ASP A 125 12.79 -20.50 -4.50
CA ASP A 125 13.97 -19.64 -4.41
C ASP A 125 14.34 -19.31 -2.95
N SER A 126 13.37 -19.40 -2.04
CA SER A 126 13.53 -19.08 -0.61
C SER A 126 13.63 -20.31 0.28
N ASP A 127 13.57 -21.53 -0.27
CA ASP A 127 13.58 -22.77 0.50
C ASP A 127 12.51 -22.77 1.61
N ALA A 128 11.30 -22.33 1.24
CA ALA A 128 10.15 -22.26 2.12
C ALA A 128 9.02 -23.15 1.58
N SER A 129 8.24 -23.72 2.50
CA SER A 129 7.12 -24.59 2.21
C SER A 129 5.78 -23.88 2.47
N CYS A 130 4.73 -24.37 1.81
CA CYS A 130 3.37 -23.95 2.09
C CYS A 130 2.40 -25.10 1.80
N PRO A 131 2.00 -25.91 2.79
CA PRO A 131 1.14 -27.07 2.57
C PRO A 131 -0.27 -26.70 2.12
N ILE A 132 -0.68 -25.44 2.31
CA ILE A 132 -2.03 -24.95 2.00
C ILE A 132 -2.11 -24.05 0.76
N LEU A 133 -1.17 -24.20 -0.18
CA LEU A 133 -1.10 -23.40 -1.42
C LEU A 133 -2.42 -23.21 -2.16
N ALA A 134 -3.30 -24.22 -2.16
CA ALA A 134 -4.61 -24.11 -2.79
C ALA A 134 -5.48 -22.99 -2.19
N ARG A 135 -5.39 -22.72 -0.88
CA ARG A 135 -6.09 -21.61 -0.20
C ARG A 135 -5.56 -20.25 -0.63
N TRP A 136 -4.25 -20.14 -0.83
CA TRP A 136 -3.61 -18.93 -1.35
C TRP A 136 -3.95 -18.67 -2.83
N PHE A 137 -4.18 -19.73 -3.61
CA PHE A 137 -4.44 -19.60 -5.04
C PHE A 137 -5.92 -19.41 -5.39
N ALA A 138 -6.83 -19.89 -4.55
CA ALA A 138 -8.27 -19.75 -4.71
C ALA A 138 -8.96 -19.61 -3.35
N PRO A 139 -8.78 -18.48 -2.63
CA PRO A 139 -9.41 -18.24 -1.32
C PRO A 139 -10.94 -18.06 -1.43
N PHE A 140 -11.45 -17.82 -2.63
CA PHE A 140 -12.88 -17.66 -2.92
C PHE A 140 -13.32 -18.66 -4.01
N TYR A 141 -14.11 -19.66 -3.61
CA TYR A 141 -14.48 -20.80 -4.45
C TYR A 141 -15.88 -20.68 -5.09
N ALA A 142 -16.60 -19.58 -4.85
CA ALA A 142 -17.96 -19.38 -5.35
C ALA A 142 -18.05 -18.89 -6.80
N ILE A 143 -16.91 -18.84 -7.51
CA ILE A 143 -16.82 -18.44 -8.92
C ILE A 143 -16.50 -19.69 -9.74
N SER A 144 -17.20 -19.86 -10.85
CA SER A 144 -16.93 -20.93 -11.79
C SER A 144 -15.52 -20.77 -12.40
N ASP A 145 -14.76 -21.86 -12.50
CA ASP A 145 -13.46 -21.92 -13.20
C ASP A 145 -12.32 -21.06 -12.58
N MET A 146 -12.16 -21.12 -11.25
CA MET A 146 -10.99 -20.55 -10.55
C MET A 146 -9.74 -21.45 -10.57
N THR A 147 -9.81 -22.58 -11.27
CA THR A 147 -8.72 -23.56 -11.30
C THR A 147 -7.51 -23.11 -12.11
N GLY A 148 -7.73 -22.26 -13.12
CA GLY A 148 -6.71 -21.84 -14.07
C GLY A 148 -6.41 -22.85 -15.18
N ALA A 149 -7.10 -24.00 -15.18
CA ALA A 149 -6.81 -25.12 -16.07
C ALA A 149 -7.53 -25.05 -17.43
N SER A 150 -8.49 -24.15 -17.59
CA SER A 150 -9.27 -24.03 -18.82
C SER A 150 -8.50 -23.31 -19.94
N LEU A 151 -8.92 -23.55 -21.18
CA LEU A 151 -8.28 -22.94 -22.36
C LEU A 151 -8.25 -21.40 -22.32
N PRO A 152 -9.33 -20.69 -21.91
CA PRO A 152 -9.30 -19.22 -21.78
C PRO A 152 -8.19 -18.71 -20.85
N TRP A 153 -7.92 -19.40 -19.75
CA TRP A 153 -6.85 -19.03 -18.82
C TRP A 153 -5.45 -19.25 -19.40
N LEU A 154 -5.27 -20.38 -20.09
CA LEU A 154 -3.99 -20.73 -20.69
C LEU A 154 -3.61 -19.84 -21.87
N SER A 155 -4.60 -19.30 -22.59
CA SER A 155 -4.39 -18.36 -23.70
C SER A 155 -4.39 -16.88 -23.29
N ALA A 156 -4.83 -16.56 -22.07
CA ALA A 156 -4.90 -15.18 -21.58
C ALA A 156 -3.50 -14.53 -21.49
N PRO A 157 -3.30 -13.34 -22.08
CA PRO A 157 -2.06 -12.58 -21.89
C PRO A 157 -1.98 -12.04 -20.46
N SER A 158 -0.84 -11.45 -20.08
CA SER A 158 -0.68 -10.85 -18.76
C SER A 158 -0.83 -9.34 -18.82
N VAL A 159 -1.37 -8.75 -17.76
CA VAL A 159 -1.41 -7.29 -17.59
C VAL A 159 0.03 -6.76 -17.50
N PRO A 160 0.37 -5.64 -18.18
CA PRO A 160 1.66 -4.99 -18.02
C PRO A 160 1.98 -4.64 -16.56
N THR A 161 3.26 -4.49 -16.22
CA THR A 161 3.63 -4.12 -14.85
C THR A 161 3.14 -2.72 -14.49
N ALA A 162 2.98 -2.42 -13.19
CA ALA A 162 2.62 -1.07 -12.75
C ALA A 162 3.60 -0.01 -13.25
N ALA A 163 4.89 -0.33 -13.34
CA ALA A 163 5.91 0.54 -13.91
C ALA A 163 5.69 0.77 -15.42
N ASP A 164 5.37 -0.28 -16.19
CA ASP A 164 5.07 -0.16 -17.62
C ASP A 164 3.80 0.67 -17.88
N LEU A 165 2.76 0.47 -17.06
CA LEU A 165 1.51 1.21 -17.13
C LEU A 165 1.73 2.69 -16.76
N LEU A 166 2.53 2.95 -15.73
CA LEU A 166 2.92 4.29 -15.35
C LEU A 166 3.73 4.94 -16.48
N ASP A 167 4.77 4.30 -17.00
CA ASP A 167 5.55 4.82 -18.13
C ASP A 167 4.68 5.09 -19.37
N GLN A 168 3.69 4.23 -19.64
CA GLN A 168 2.73 4.45 -20.71
C GLN A 168 1.86 5.69 -20.46
N PHE A 169 1.29 5.79 -19.25
CA PHE A 169 0.47 6.92 -18.84
C PHE A 169 1.26 8.23 -18.95
N LEU A 170 2.50 8.21 -18.47
CA LEU A 170 3.45 9.30 -18.55
C LEU A 170 3.80 9.64 -20.01
N ALA A 171 3.95 8.67 -20.89
CA ALA A 171 4.34 8.91 -22.28
C ALA A 171 3.25 9.62 -23.10
N GLN A 172 1.98 9.39 -22.79
CA GLN A 172 0.87 9.91 -23.60
C GLN A 172 0.74 11.45 -23.53
N PRO A 173 0.41 12.12 -24.65
CA PRO A 173 0.23 13.57 -24.68
C PRO A 173 -0.90 14.02 -23.73
N GLU A 174 -0.76 15.24 -23.20
CA GLU A 174 -1.87 15.96 -22.57
C GLU A 174 -2.98 16.11 -23.62
N LEU A 175 -4.18 15.62 -23.28
CA LEU A 175 -5.35 15.88 -24.10
C LEU A 175 -5.69 17.37 -23.98
N PRO A 176 -6.13 18.05 -25.06
CA PRO A 176 -6.65 19.41 -24.93
C PRO A 176 -7.69 19.41 -23.81
N HIS A 177 -7.62 20.39 -22.89
CA HIS A 177 -8.67 20.56 -21.87
C HIS A 177 -10.02 20.60 -22.58
N ALA A 178 -10.76 19.49 -22.53
CA ALA A 178 -12.17 19.51 -22.81
C ALA A 178 -12.77 20.43 -21.74
N GLY A 179 -13.60 21.39 -22.16
CA GLY A 179 -14.36 22.20 -21.21
C GLY A 179 -15.13 21.31 -20.22
N PRO A 180 -15.72 21.89 -19.15
CA PRO A 180 -16.52 21.12 -18.21
C PRO A 180 -17.50 20.22 -18.96
N PRO A 181 -17.58 18.92 -18.60
CA PRO A 181 -18.44 17.97 -19.30
C PRO A 181 -19.86 18.54 -19.36
N THR A 182 -20.40 18.71 -20.55
CA THR A 182 -21.78 19.13 -20.71
C THR A 182 -22.69 18.02 -20.18
N THR A 183 -23.74 18.40 -19.46
CA THR A 183 -24.70 17.51 -18.77
C THR A 183 -25.48 16.57 -19.70
N SER A 184 -25.31 16.67 -21.02
CA SER A 184 -25.96 15.81 -22.00
C SER A 184 -24.94 15.22 -22.99
N GLY A 185 -24.80 13.89 -22.98
CA GLY A 185 -24.13 13.12 -24.05
C GLY A 185 -22.63 12.80 -23.88
N THR A 186 -22.05 12.97 -22.69
CA THR A 186 -20.61 12.69 -22.47
C THR A 186 -20.37 11.21 -22.18
N SER A 187 -19.76 10.45 -23.08
CA SER A 187 -19.57 9.01 -22.87
C SER A 187 -18.63 8.69 -21.69
N PRO A 188 -18.74 7.51 -21.05
CA PRO A 188 -17.79 7.09 -20.01
C PRO A 188 -16.32 7.16 -20.45
N GLY A 189 -16.03 6.91 -21.74
CA GLY A 189 -14.69 7.08 -22.31
C GLY A 189 -14.20 8.53 -22.34
N GLN A 190 -15.10 9.49 -22.57
CA GLN A 190 -14.77 10.92 -22.47
C GLN A 190 -14.57 11.35 -21.02
N LEU A 191 -15.40 10.86 -20.09
CA LEU A 191 -15.21 11.09 -18.66
C LEU A 191 -13.89 10.50 -18.15
N LEU A 192 -13.52 9.29 -18.60
CA LEU A 192 -12.24 8.66 -18.30
C LEU A 192 -11.06 9.50 -18.80
N ALA A 193 -11.16 10.04 -20.01
CA ALA A 193 -10.16 10.95 -20.57
C ALA A 193 -10.02 12.24 -19.73
N SER A 194 -11.13 12.80 -19.26
CA SER A 194 -11.13 13.97 -18.36
C SER A 194 -10.55 13.65 -16.99
N ALA A 195 -10.92 12.54 -16.36
CA ALA A 195 -10.38 12.09 -15.08
C ALA A 195 -8.86 11.90 -15.16
N ARG A 196 -8.40 11.27 -16.24
CA ARG A 196 -6.98 11.11 -16.54
C ARG A 196 -6.25 12.45 -16.61
N SER A 197 -6.88 13.49 -17.18
CA SER A 197 -6.25 14.82 -17.29
C SER A 197 -5.92 15.45 -15.92
N MET A 198 -6.64 15.06 -14.86
CA MET A 198 -6.36 15.49 -13.49
C MET A 198 -5.06 14.90 -12.92
N LEU A 199 -4.62 13.73 -13.43
CA LEU A 199 -3.29 13.20 -13.14
C LEU A 199 -2.20 13.82 -14.01
N THR A 200 -2.55 14.39 -15.18
CA THR A 200 -1.59 14.96 -16.12
C THR A 200 -1.24 16.42 -15.85
N LEU A 201 -1.83 17.08 -14.85
CA LEU A 201 -1.27 18.35 -14.34
C LEU A 201 0.20 18.08 -14.03
N SER A 202 1.13 18.65 -14.80
CA SER A 202 2.46 18.05 -14.97
C SER A 202 3.32 18.01 -13.69
N GLY A 203 2.81 18.53 -12.56
CA GLY A 203 3.32 18.26 -11.22
C GLY A 203 2.88 16.95 -10.55
N LEU A 204 1.67 16.43 -10.79
CA LEU A 204 1.21 15.16 -10.20
C LEU A 204 1.91 13.95 -10.82
N ARG A 205 2.30 14.07 -12.10
CA ARG A 205 3.18 13.16 -12.82
C ARG A 205 4.49 12.84 -12.07
N GLY A 206 5.17 13.85 -11.52
CA GLY A 206 6.35 13.64 -10.67
C GLY A 206 6.01 13.30 -9.22
N ALA A 207 4.79 13.57 -8.78
CA ALA A 207 4.32 13.28 -7.44
C ALA A 207 3.97 11.80 -7.21
N VAL A 208 3.60 11.08 -8.28
CA VAL A 208 3.59 9.60 -8.28
C VAL A 208 4.94 9.05 -7.83
N MET A 209 6.05 9.73 -8.16
CA MET A 209 7.35 9.31 -7.67
C MET A 209 7.48 9.51 -6.16
N VAL A 210 6.93 10.58 -5.56
CA VAL A 210 6.89 10.73 -4.08
C VAL A 210 6.19 9.53 -3.42
N LEU A 211 5.11 9.03 -4.04
CA LEU A 211 4.42 7.81 -3.60
C LEU A 211 5.27 6.53 -3.73
N GLU A 212 6.28 6.50 -4.63
CA GLU A 212 7.20 5.35 -4.75
C GLU A 212 8.02 5.09 -3.47
N HIS A 213 8.07 6.05 -2.55
CA HIS A 213 8.81 5.92 -1.29
C HIS A 213 7.96 6.24 -0.08
N ALA A 214 6.93 7.08 -0.19
CA ALA A 214 6.03 7.32 0.93
C ALA A 214 5.12 6.12 1.28
N GLY A 215 4.87 5.22 0.32
CA GLY A 215 4.01 4.03 0.50
C GLY A 215 4.73 2.74 0.90
N HIS A 216 5.94 2.83 1.46
CA HIS A 216 6.76 1.70 1.88
C HIS A 216 7.26 1.91 3.31
N GLY A 217 7.56 0.83 4.04
CA GLY A 217 8.23 0.94 5.32
C GLY A 217 9.65 1.47 5.10
N ASN A 218 9.90 2.76 5.28
CA ASN A 218 11.23 3.35 5.16
C ASN A 218 11.31 4.76 5.74
N LEU A 219 12.54 5.28 5.85
CA LEU A 219 12.83 6.61 6.38
C LEU A 219 12.07 7.75 5.68
N LEU A 220 12.00 7.79 4.35
CA LEU A 220 11.29 8.86 3.63
C LEU A 220 9.78 8.79 3.88
N GLY A 221 9.22 7.56 3.93
CA GLY A 221 7.85 7.32 4.36
C GLY A 221 7.59 7.85 5.76
N LEU A 222 8.41 7.47 6.74
CA LEU A 222 8.27 7.95 8.12
C LEU A 222 8.43 9.47 8.25
N GLN A 223 9.30 10.09 7.45
CA GLN A 223 9.47 11.55 7.43
C GLN A 223 8.22 12.31 6.96
N SER A 224 7.34 11.67 6.17
CA SER A 224 6.05 12.28 5.77
C SER A 224 5.11 12.55 6.96
N SER A 225 5.37 11.91 8.10
CA SER A 225 4.61 12.09 9.35
C SER A 225 5.29 13.04 10.34
N LEU A 226 6.37 13.74 9.94
CA LEU A 226 6.95 14.80 10.78
C LEU A 226 6.05 16.02 10.78
N THR A 227 5.63 16.47 11.96
CA THR A 227 4.88 17.74 12.12
C THR A 227 5.69 18.94 11.59
N ARG A 228 5.01 20.07 11.34
CA ARG A 228 5.68 21.32 10.92
C ARG A 228 6.75 21.78 11.91
N ASP A 229 6.57 21.44 13.17
CA ASP A 229 7.50 21.76 14.26
C ASP A 229 8.45 20.59 14.54
N GLY A 230 8.68 19.70 13.57
CA GLY A 230 9.73 18.67 13.63
C GLY A 230 9.50 17.52 14.60
N VAL A 231 8.39 17.51 15.33
CA VAL A 231 7.99 16.37 16.17
C VAL A 231 7.54 15.24 15.26
N ALA A 232 8.00 14.02 15.52
CA ALA A 232 7.48 12.83 14.86
C ALA A 232 6.00 12.67 15.23
N GLY A 233 5.13 12.95 14.25
CA GLY A 233 3.70 12.79 14.36
C GLY A 233 3.29 11.39 13.90
N ALA A 234 2.07 11.03 14.27
CA ALA A 234 1.45 9.79 13.84
C ALA A 234 0.59 9.96 12.56
N ASP A 235 0.42 11.21 12.13
CA ASP A 235 -0.42 11.65 11.02
C ASP A 235 0.40 12.52 10.04
N LEU A 236 -0.10 12.70 8.82
CA LEU A 236 0.64 13.32 7.71
C LEU A 236 0.82 14.82 7.86
N ARG A 237 1.87 15.36 7.23
CA ARG A 237 1.91 16.80 6.93
C ARG A 237 0.81 17.18 5.94
N PRO A 238 0.26 18.41 6.02
CA PRO A 238 -0.78 18.86 5.10
C PRO A 238 -0.42 18.72 3.62
N ASP A 239 0.85 18.92 3.24
CA ASP A 239 1.32 18.80 1.86
C ASP A 239 1.33 17.35 1.36
N HIS A 240 1.72 16.40 2.21
CA HIS A 240 1.63 14.97 1.92
C HIS A 240 0.20 14.45 1.94
N GLU A 241 -0.61 14.90 2.91
CA GLU A 241 -2.04 14.61 2.99
C GLU A 241 -2.76 15.02 1.70
N ALA A 242 -2.55 16.27 1.27
CA ALA A 242 -3.08 16.79 0.03
C ALA A 242 -2.64 16.00 -1.20
N LEU A 243 -1.35 15.68 -1.28
CA LEU A 243 -0.82 14.90 -2.39
C LEU A 243 -1.45 13.49 -2.44
N PHE A 244 -1.51 12.79 -1.31
CA PHE A 244 -1.97 11.41 -1.28
C PHE A 244 -3.47 11.34 -1.55
N LEU A 245 -4.26 12.26 -1.01
CA LEU A 245 -5.70 12.33 -1.28
C LEU A 245 -6.03 12.68 -2.73
N HIS A 246 -5.26 13.60 -3.34
CA HIS A 246 -5.43 13.91 -4.76
C HIS A 246 -5.22 12.64 -5.60
N VAL A 247 -4.12 11.93 -5.38
CA VAL A 247 -3.82 10.70 -6.13
C VAL A 247 -4.85 9.61 -5.86
N ALA A 248 -5.24 9.42 -4.59
CA ALA A 248 -6.24 8.42 -4.21
C ALA A 248 -7.62 8.69 -4.85
N ALA A 249 -8.07 9.96 -4.84
CA ALA A 249 -9.35 10.37 -5.40
C ALA A 249 -9.41 10.15 -6.92
N VAL A 250 -8.32 10.47 -7.64
CA VAL A 250 -8.27 10.21 -9.07
C VAL A 250 -8.14 8.72 -9.35
N GLY A 251 -7.34 7.98 -8.57
CA GLY A 251 -7.21 6.53 -8.69
C GLY A 251 -8.55 5.81 -8.60
N VAL A 252 -9.34 6.06 -7.55
CA VAL A 252 -10.67 5.44 -7.38
C VAL A 252 -11.66 5.84 -8.49
N THR A 253 -11.61 7.10 -8.94
CA THR A 253 -12.45 7.60 -10.04
C THR A 253 -12.13 6.92 -11.36
N VAL A 254 -10.83 6.78 -11.67
CA VAL A 254 -10.36 6.13 -12.89
C VAL A 254 -10.67 4.63 -12.85
N THR A 255 -10.56 3.98 -11.68
CA THR A 255 -11.02 2.59 -11.50
C THR A 255 -12.51 2.46 -11.79
N LEU A 256 -13.37 3.31 -11.21
CA LEU A 256 -14.83 3.29 -11.47
C LEU A 256 -15.14 3.41 -12.97
N LEU A 257 -14.60 4.45 -13.62
CA LEU A 257 -14.83 4.73 -15.03
C LEU A 257 -14.30 3.61 -15.93
N GLY A 258 -13.15 3.04 -15.59
CA GLY A 258 -12.56 1.94 -16.34
C GLY A 258 -13.33 0.63 -16.18
N VAL A 259 -13.79 0.30 -14.97
CA VAL A 259 -14.66 -0.87 -14.71
C VAL A 259 -16.00 -0.69 -15.42
N CYS A 260 -16.61 0.50 -15.39
CA CYS A 260 -17.86 0.79 -16.09
C CYS A 260 -17.78 0.51 -17.60
N ILE A 261 -16.63 0.80 -18.23
CA ILE A 261 -16.39 0.49 -19.64
C ILE A 261 -16.09 -1.00 -19.83
N ALA A 262 -15.32 -1.60 -18.93
CA ALA A 262 -14.83 -2.96 -19.07
C ALA A 262 -15.87 -4.04 -18.73
N ALA A 263 -16.83 -3.73 -17.87
CA ALA A 263 -17.88 -4.64 -17.42
C ALA A 263 -19.20 -3.87 -17.27
N PRO A 264 -19.81 -3.37 -18.34
CA PRO A 264 -21.02 -2.53 -18.26
C PRO A 264 -22.20 -3.24 -17.59
N ALA A 265 -22.24 -4.57 -17.63
CA ALA A 265 -23.25 -5.39 -16.95
C ALA A 265 -23.18 -5.31 -15.42
N SER A 266 -22.07 -4.84 -14.83
CA SER A 266 -21.94 -4.64 -13.38
C SER A 266 -22.61 -3.35 -12.89
N TRP A 267 -23.10 -2.51 -13.79
CA TRP A 267 -23.75 -1.27 -13.42
C TRP A 267 -25.15 -1.54 -12.83
N PRO A 268 -25.47 -1.00 -11.63
CA PRO A 268 -26.78 -1.19 -11.02
C PRO A 268 -27.90 -0.50 -11.82
N GLU A 269 -28.98 -1.22 -12.10
CA GLU A 269 -30.09 -0.76 -12.95
C GLU A 269 -30.83 0.45 -12.34
N GLU A 270 -30.84 0.54 -11.01
CA GLU A 270 -31.50 1.58 -10.24
C GLU A 270 -30.76 2.92 -10.21
N VAL A 271 -29.50 2.96 -10.66
CA VAL A 271 -28.68 4.18 -10.64
C VAL A 271 -28.49 4.73 -12.05
N GLU A 272 -28.85 5.99 -12.25
CA GLU A 272 -28.66 6.67 -13.53
C GLU A 272 -27.16 6.90 -13.81
N GLN A 273 -26.61 6.12 -14.73
CA GLN A 273 -25.16 6.01 -14.94
C GLN A 273 -24.50 7.36 -15.29
N GLN A 274 -25.12 8.13 -16.18
CA GLN A 274 -24.49 9.33 -16.70
C GLN A 274 -24.39 10.41 -15.61
N ALA A 275 -25.48 10.65 -14.88
CA ALA A 275 -25.48 11.59 -13.75
C ALA A 275 -24.45 11.18 -12.68
N PHE A 276 -24.46 9.91 -12.25
CA PHE A 276 -23.55 9.44 -11.20
C PHE A 276 -22.07 9.62 -11.58
N LEU A 277 -21.70 9.27 -12.81
CA LEU A 277 -20.31 9.40 -13.27
C LEU A 277 -19.90 10.86 -13.47
N THR A 278 -20.83 11.73 -13.92
CA THR A 278 -20.56 13.17 -14.05
C THR A 278 -20.38 13.83 -12.68
N ASP A 279 -21.20 13.49 -11.70
CA ASP A 279 -21.04 13.98 -10.33
C ASP A 279 -19.75 13.46 -9.68
N THR A 280 -19.41 12.19 -9.91
CA THR A 280 -18.12 11.63 -9.47
C THR A 280 -16.96 12.47 -9.99
N LEU A 281 -16.95 12.76 -11.31
CA LEU A 281 -15.87 13.55 -11.92
C LEU A 281 -15.80 14.98 -11.36
N ARG A 282 -16.97 15.60 -11.11
CA ARG A 282 -17.05 16.93 -10.49
C ARG A 282 -16.45 16.92 -9.08
N LEU A 283 -16.86 15.97 -8.23
CA LEU A 283 -16.35 15.84 -6.86
C LEU A 283 -14.84 15.55 -6.83
N THR A 284 -14.34 14.73 -7.75
CA THR A 284 -12.89 14.49 -7.90
C THR A 284 -12.14 15.74 -8.32
N THR A 285 -12.76 16.60 -9.14
CA THR A 285 -12.20 17.91 -9.51
C THR A 285 -12.13 18.85 -8.30
N ASP A 286 -13.12 18.81 -7.42
CA ASP A 286 -13.13 19.58 -6.17
C ASP A 286 -11.97 19.16 -5.25
N VAL A 287 -11.75 17.85 -5.08
CA VAL A 287 -10.60 17.31 -4.33
C VAL A 287 -9.27 17.76 -4.95
N ALA A 288 -9.10 17.59 -6.26
CA ALA A 288 -7.87 17.96 -6.96
C ALA A 288 -7.58 19.48 -6.83
N SER A 289 -8.62 20.30 -6.92
CA SER A 289 -8.51 21.75 -6.78
C SER A 289 -8.08 22.16 -5.37
N ALA A 290 -8.73 21.59 -4.33
CA ALA A 290 -8.37 21.84 -2.94
C ALA A 290 -6.94 21.36 -2.61
N ALA A 291 -6.58 20.16 -3.05
CA ALA A 291 -5.25 19.60 -2.84
C ALA A 291 -4.15 20.47 -3.49
N THR A 292 -4.38 20.91 -4.74
CA THR A 292 -3.42 21.71 -5.50
C THR A 292 -3.09 23.03 -4.82
N VAL A 293 -4.03 23.62 -4.07
CA VAL A 293 -3.77 24.84 -3.28
C VAL A 293 -2.73 24.59 -2.20
N ILE A 294 -2.74 23.41 -1.57
CA ILE A 294 -1.85 23.05 -0.47
C ILE A 294 -0.49 22.60 -1.00
N HIS A 295 -0.43 21.52 -1.79
CA HIS A 295 0.85 20.96 -2.23
C HIS A 295 1.51 21.82 -3.34
N GLY A 296 0.74 22.65 -4.04
CA GLY A 296 1.24 23.67 -4.98
C GLY A 296 1.87 23.11 -6.26
N LEU A 297 1.72 21.81 -6.55
CA LEU A 297 2.32 21.15 -7.72
C LEU A 297 1.58 21.52 -8.99
N ARG A 298 1.85 22.72 -9.50
CA ARG A 298 1.40 23.18 -10.82
C ARG A 298 2.56 23.13 -11.79
N SER A 299 2.30 22.64 -13.00
CA SER A 299 3.29 22.71 -14.08
C SER A 299 3.23 24.07 -14.76
N THR A 300 4.40 24.59 -15.12
CA THR A 300 4.52 25.80 -15.95
C THR A 300 4.94 25.47 -17.39
N ARG A 301 5.12 24.18 -17.75
CA ARG A 301 5.58 23.75 -19.08
C ARG A 301 4.76 22.57 -19.59
N THR A 302 4.36 22.66 -20.85
CA THR A 302 3.91 21.51 -21.63
C THR A 302 5.11 20.59 -21.90
N THR A 303 5.02 19.35 -21.44
CA THR A 303 6.06 18.35 -21.68
C THR A 303 5.88 17.76 -23.08
N PRO A 304 6.94 17.68 -23.92
CA PRO A 304 6.80 17.09 -25.24
C PRO A 304 6.37 15.61 -25.14
N PRO A 305 5.50 15.12 -26.05
CA PRO A 305 5.05 13.74 -26.04
C PRO A 305 6.24 12.80 -26.21
N ARG A 306 6.32 11.75 -25.38
CA ARG A 306 7.25 10.64 -25.58
C ARG A 306 6.47 9.50 -26.20
N THR A 307 6.94 8.94 -27.30
CA THR A 307 6.33 7.72 -27.86
C THR A 307 6.76 6.52 -27.03
N SER A 308 5.90 6.07 -26.11
CA SER A 308 6.02 4.73 -25.51
C SER A 308 4.88 3.86 -26.03
N ARG A 309 5.23 2.73 -26.65
CA ARG A 309 4.28 1.66 -26.95
C ARG A 309 4.53 0.54 -25.95
N THR A 310 3.76 0.49 -24.88
CA THR A 310 3.71 -0.69 -24.01
C THR A 310 2.99 -1.79 -24.79
N LYS A 311 3.74 -2.82 -25.17
CA LYS A 311 3.18 -4.00 -25.83
C LYS A 311 2.54 -4.89 -24.78
N VAL A 312 1.43 -5.54 -25.15
CA VAL A 312 0.95 -6.72 -24.43
C VAL A 312 2.12 -7.70 -24.36
N GLN A 313 2.55 -8.03 -23.15
CA GLN A 313 3.65 -8.98 -22.99
C GLN A 313 3.08 -10.39 -23.20
N PRO A 314 3.60 -11.16 -24.19
CA PRO A 314 3.30 -12.58 -24.23
C PRO A 314 3.85 -13.20 -22.95
N ARG A 315 3.16 -14.22 -22.42
CA ARG A 315 3.62 -14.92 -21.22
C ARG A 315 5.01 -15.50 -21.46
N GLU A 316 6.03 -14.97 -20.79
CA GLU A 316 7.44 -15.35 -21.02
C GLU A 316 7.83 -16.66 -20.31
N ALA A 317 7.09 -17.08 -19.28
CA ALA A 317 7.47 -18.18 -18.41
C ALA A 317 6.80 -19.53 -18.77
N ARG A 318 7.58 -20.62 -18.64
CA ARG A 318 7.00 -21.96 -18.50
C ARG A 318 6.20 -21.99 -17.19
N LEU A 319 4.90 -22.23 -17.30
CA LEU A 319 4.01 -22.34 -16.16
C LEU A 319 4.35 -23.61 -15.38
N ARG A 320 4.60 -23.49 -14.07
CA ARG A 320 4.71 -24.66 -13.18
C ARG A 320 3.35 -25.36 -13.09
N PRO A 321 3.27 -26.69 -13.22
CA PRO A 321 2.00 -27.41 -13.13
C PRO A 321 1.20 -27.11 -11.86
N GLN A 322 1.89 -26.86 -10.74
CA GLN A 322 1.29 -26.53 -9.46
C GLN A 322 0.58 -25.17 -9.42
N ALA A 323 0.80 -24.29 -10.42
CA ALA A 323 0.05 -23.04 -10.55
C ALA A 323 -1.41 -23.29 -11.00
N LEU A 324 -1.69 -24.49 -11.51
CA LEU A 324 -3.01 -24.98 -11.84
C LEU A 324 -3.56 -25.77 -10.65
N LEU A 325 -4.80 -25.48 -10.26
CA LEU A 325 -5.50 -26.26 -9.23
C LEU A 325 -6.34 -27.34 -9.90
N SER A 326 -6.39 -28.54 -9.33
CA SER A 326 -7.47 -29.48 -9.65
C SER A 326 -8.72 -29.09 -8.85
N HIS A 327 -9.90 -29.48 -9.32
CA HIS A 327 -11.14 -29.28 -8.54
C HIS A 327 -11.06 -30.01 -7.19
N GLU A 328 -10.38 -31.16 -7.14
CA GLU A 328 -10.16 -31.96 -5.92
C GLU A 328 -9.18 -31.30 -4.94
N ALA A 329 -8.32 -30.38 -5.41
CA ALA A 329 -7.37 -29.65 -4.58
C ALA A 329 -7.98 -28.42 -3.89
N LEU A 330 -9.21 -28.03 -4.24
CA LEU A 330 -9.90 -26.92 -3.59
C LEU A 330 -10.22 -27.29 -2.14
N LEU A 331 -9.70 -26.49 -1.21
CA LEU A 331 -9.91 -26.67 0.21
C LEU A 331 -11.14 -25.88 0.67
N PRO A 332 -11.96 -26.41 1.61
CA PRO A 332 -13.12 -25.68 2.13
C PRO A 332 -12.68 -24.42 2.87
N ASP A 333 -13.52 -23.39 3.00
CA ASP A 333 -13.15 -22.18 3.76
C ASP A 333 -12.72 -22.52 5.21
N ILE A 334 -11.73 -21.79 5.75
CA ILE A 334 -11.48 -21.80 7.19
C ILE A 334 -12.43 -20.78 7.81
N ASN A 335 -13.19 -21.20 8.82
CA ASN A 335 -14.23 -20.31 9.33
C ASN A 335 -13.65 -19.11 10.10
N SER A 336 -12.51 -19.28 10.80
CA SER A 336 -12.02 -18.26 11.73
C SER A 336 -10.50 -18.27 11.96
N ALA A 337 -9.97 -17.10 12.32
CA ALA A 337 -8.63 -16.86 12.84
C ALA A 337 -8.68 -16.33 14.31
N GLU A 338 -9.74 -16.64 15.04
CA GLU A 338 -10.00 -16.16 16.42
C GLU A 338 -8.84 -16.40 17.39
N ASP A 339 -8.22 -17.58 17.36
CA ASP A 339 -7.10 -17.88 18.26
C ASP A 339 -5.88 -16.98 17.96
N VAL A 340 -5.65 -16.65 16.68
CA VAL A 340 -4.61 -15.72 16.26
C VAL A 340 -4.93 -14.32 16.79
N ILE A 341 -6.19 -13.88 16.63
CA ILE A 341 -6.66 -12.59 17.14
C ILE A 341 -6.44 -12.48 18.65
N ALA A 342 -6.84 -13.51 19.41
CA ALA A 342 -6.68 -13.53 20.86
C ALA A 342 -5.20 -13.45 21.30
N ALA A 343 -4.31 -14.15 20.59
CA ALA A 343 -2.86 -14.06 20.81
C ALA A 343 -2.33 -12.65 20.48
N THR A 344 -2.75 -12.06 19.37
CA THR A 344 -2.38 -10.70 18.96
C THR A 344 -2.84 -9.65 19.97
N GLU A 345 -4.06 -9.77 20.52
CA GLU A 345 -4.52 -8.88 21.59
C GLU A 345 -3.67 -9.00 22.86
N ALA A 346 -3.25 -10.21 23.21
CA ALA A 346 -2.34 -10.43 24.35
C ALA A 346 -0.96 -9.80 24.10
N TYR A 347 -0.43 -9.89 22.88
CA TYR A 347 0.76 -9.16 22.46
C TYR A 347 0.57 -7.65 22.57
N SER A 348 -0.54 -7.11 22.04
CA SER A 348 -0.85 -5.68 22.04
C SER A 348 -0.94 -5.10 23.47
N ARG A 349 -1.58 -5.83 24.40
CA ARG A 349 -1.61 -5.46 25.83
C ARG A 349 -0.21 -5.37 26.43
N TYR A 350 0.69 -6.30 26.10
CA TYR A 350 2.06 -6.25 26.59
C TYR A 350 2.88 -5.12 25.96
N ARG A 351 2.75 -4.90 24.64
CA ARG A 351 3.35 -3.74 23.97
C ARG A 351 2.95 -2.42 24.65
N ASN A 352 1.68 -2.28 25.00
CA ASN A 352 1.20 -1.05 25.64
C ASN A 352 1.61 -0.92 27.12
N SER A 353 2.29 -1.93 27.71
CA SER A 353 2.76 -1.87 29.09
C SER A 353 3.93 -0.91 29.32
N TRP A 354 4.64 -0.50 28.25
CA TRP A 354 5.73 0.45 28.39
C TRP A 354 5.92 1.36 27.16
N PHE A 355 5.83 2.66 27.43
CA PHE A 355 6.13 3.72 26.47
C PHE A 355 7.30 4.58 26.98
N ILE A 356 8.19 4.96 26.07
CA ILE A 356 9.31 5.88 26.33
C ILE A 356 8.99 7.20 25.64
N ASN A 357 9.21 8.32 26.34
CA ASN A 357 9.29 9.60 25.65
C ASN A 357 10.61 9.64 24.86
N PRO A 358 10.58 9.53 23.51
CA PRO A 358 11.82 9.41 22.72
C PRO A 358 12.64 10.71 22.75
N HIS A 359 12.05 11.83 23.19
CA HIS A 359 12.70 13.12 23.34
C HIS A 359 13.30 13.36 24.73
N SER A 360 13.18 12.39 25.65
CA SER A 360 13.75 12.53 27.01
C SER A 360 15.28 12.43 27.04
N GLN A 361 15.90 11.86 26.01
CA GLN A 361 17.36 11.91 25.85
C GLN A 361 17.81 13.26 25.30
N THR A 362 19.01 13.70 25.68
CA THR A 362 19.51 15.03 25.31
C THR A 362 19.69 15.23 23.80
N LYS A 363 19.90 14.17 22.99
CA LYS A 363 20.03 14.22 21.51
C LYS A 363 19.74 12.88 20.79
N PRO A 364 18.49 12.37 20.76
CA PRO A 364 18.18 11.15 20.00
C PRO A 364 18.37 11.36 18.49
N LYS A 365 18.89 10.36 17.77
CA LYS A 365 18.94 10.40 16.30
C LYS A 365 17.53 10.28 15.74
N LEU A 366 17.18 11.14 14.78
CA LEU A 366 15.84 11.20 14.16
C LEU A 366 15.33 9.85 13.67
N VAL A 367 16.18 9.06 12.99
CA VAL A 367 15.81 7.74 12.47
C VAL A 367 15.28 6.80 13.55
N ASN A 368 15.83 6.84 14.77
CA ASN A 368 15.42 5.98 15.87
C ASN A 368 14.10 6.45 16.47
N VAL A 369 13.89 7.77 16.55
CA VAL A 369 12.62 8.36 16.99
C VAL A 369 11.51 8.00 16.00
N LEU A 370 11.77 8.15 14.71
CA LEU A 370 10.84 7.80 13.64
C LEU A 370 10.53 6.31 13.61
N ALA A 371 11.53 5.43 13.75
CA ALA A 371 11.29 3.99 13.81
C ALA A 371 10.45 3.61 15.02
N TYR A 372 10.75 4.16 16.21
CA TYR A 372 9.98 3.89 17.43
C TYR A 372 8.51 4.34 17.31
N LEU A 373 8.28 5.63 17.04
CA LEU A 373 6.93 6.19 16.98
C LEU A 373 6.16 5.72 15.74
N GLY A 374 6.84 5.55 14.62
CA GLY A 374 6.28 4.97 13.40
C GLY A 374 5.82 3.54 13.59
N THR A 375 6.57 2.73 14.35
CA THR A 375 6.14 1.38 14.72
C THR A 375 4.91 1.40 15.61
N TYR A 376 4.85 2.34 16.57
CA TYR A 376 3.64 2.50 17.37
C TYR A 376 2.42 2.86 16.51
N SER A 377 2.54 3.89 15.69
CA SER A 377 1.47 4.34 14.79
C SER A 377 1.01 3.25 13.81
N THR A 378 1.95 2.54 13.18
CA THR A 378 1.63 1.54 12.16
C THR A 378 1.03 0.27 12.77
N PHE A 379 1.53 -0.18 13.93
CA PHE A 379 0.91 -1.32 14.63
C PHE A 379 -0.47 -0.96 15.19
N GLU A 380 -0.67 0.27 15.67
CA GLU A 380 -2.01 0.73 16.06
C GLU A 380 -2.97 0.73 14.88
N THR A 381 -2.47 1.07 13.68
CA THR A 381 -3.26 0.98 12.44
C THR A 381 -3.74 -0.45 12.19
N VAL A 382 -2.88 -1.46 12.38
CA VAL A 382 -3.26 -2.88 12.29
C VAL A 382 -4.38 -3.18 13.28
N MET A 383 -4.16 -2.87 14.57
CA MET A 383 -5.10 -3.20 15.64
C MET A 383 -6.45 -2.47 15.52
N ALA A 384 -6.47 -1.27 14.93
CA ALA A 384 -7.70 -0.50 14.75
C ALA A 384 -8.51 -0.93 13.51
N THR A 385 -7.95 -1.75 12.62
CA THR A 385 -8.57 -2.02 11.31
C THR A 385 -8.68 -3.49 10.93
N TYR A 386 -8.04 -4.41 11.65
CA TYR A 386 -7.98 -5.83 11.26
C TYR A 386 -9.34 -6.56 11.29
N ASP A 387 -10.27 -6.16 12.17
CA ASP A 387 -11.56 -6.80 12.40
C ASP A 387 -12.73 -5.97 11.85
N GLY A 388 -12.76 -5.74 10.54
CA GLY A 388 -13.90 -5.05 9.95
C GLY A 388 -13.74 -4.71 8.48
N PRO A 389 -14.58 -3.80 7.96
CA PRO A 389 -14.56 -3.37 6.57
C PRO A 389 -13.32 -2.54 6.22
N SER A 390 -12.34 -2.43 7.11
CA SER A 390 -11.05 -1.77 6.88
C SER A 390 -9.86 -2.75 6.96
N ALA A 391 -10.10 -4.06 6.99
CA ALA A 391 -9.04 -5.07 7.12
C ALA A 391 -7.94 -4.98 6.04
N VAL A 392 -8.28 -4.45 4.85
CA VAL A 392 -7.30 -4.12 3.82
C VAL A 392 -6.18 -3.22 4.37
N THR A 393 -6.50 -2.22 5.19
CA THR A 393 -5.54 -1.30 5.80
C THR A 393 -4.56 -2.01 6.72
N ALA A 394 -5.02 -3.00 7.49
CA ALA A 394 -4.15 -3.81 8.34
C ALA A 394 -3.08 -4.54 7.52
N THR A 395 -3.43 -5.10 6.36
CA THR A 395 -2.48 -5.79 5.46
C THR A 395 -1.41 -4.83 4.93
N PHE A 396 -1.79 -3.60 4.55
CA PHE A 396 -0.82 -2.58 4.15
C PHE A 396 0.14 -2.22 5.30
N ALA A 397 -0.41 -1.97 6.49
CA ALA A 397 0.36 -1.62 7.67
C ALA A 397 1.33 -2.75 8.08
N ALA A 398 0.89 -4.02 8.05
CA ALA A 398 1.72 -5.18 8.34
C ALA A 398 2.88 -5.34 7.33
N ARG A 399 2.62 -5.18 6.03
CA ARG A 399 3.67 -5.18 5.00
C ARG A 399 4.71 -4.09 5.27
N MET A 400 4.26 -2.87 5.61
CA MET A 400 5.16 -1.75 5.88
C MET A 400 6.00 -1.98 7.15
N LEU A 401 5.42 -2.55 8.20
CA LEU A 401 6.16 -2.95 9.40
C LEU A 401 7.25 -3.99 9.05
N LEU A 402 6.90 -5.01 8.27
CA LEU A 402 7.82 -6.06 7.86
C LEU A 402 9.00 -5.52 7.04
N GLU A 403 8.70 -4.61 6.10
CA GLU A 403 9.71 -3.90 5.33
C GLU A 403 10.69 -3.11 6.21
N GLU A 404 10.18 -2.36 7.18
CA GLU A 404 11.02 -1.55 8.07
C GLU A 404 11.82 -2.41 9.05
N ALA A 405 11.20 -3.46 9.61
CA ALA A 405 11.85 -4.40 10.52
C ALA A 405 13.02 -5.14 9.84
N ALA A 406 12.86 -5.56 8.59
CA ALA A 406 13.93 -6.19 7.82
C ALA A 406 15.13 -5.24 7.62
N ARG A 407 14.86 -3.96 7.29
CA ARG A 407 15.92 -2.95 7.12
C ARG A 407 16.64 -2.64 8.44
N PHE A 408 15.91 -2.52 9.54
CA PHE A 408 16.48 -2.30 10.87
C PHE A 408 17.31 -3.50 11.33
N THR A 409 16.80 -4.71 11.12
CA THR A 409 17.53 -5.95 11.41
C THR A 409 18.85 -6.01 10.66
N TRP A 410 18.84 -5.70 9.36
CA TRP A 410 20.08 -5.64 8.57
C TRP A 410 21.06 -4.57 9.09
N LEU A 411 20.54 -3.39 9.44
CA LEU A 411 21.35 -2.29 9.95
C LEU A 411 22.07 -2.66 11.26
N SER A 412 21.39 -3.39 12.15
CA SER A 412 21.90 -3.80 13.46
C SER A 412 22.37 -5.26 13.52
N HIS A 413 22.50 -5.94 12.38
CA HIS A 413 22.80 -7.37 12.39
C HIS A 413 24.19 -7.67 12.97
N HIS A 414 24.23 -8.60 13.92
CA HIS A 414 25.45 -9.15 14.50
C HIS A 414 25.83 -10.47 13.83
N PRO A 415 26.97 -10.55 13.11
CA PRO A 415 27.46 -11.81 12.55
C PRO A 415 27.71 -12.87 13.63
N ALA A 416 27.67 -14.15 13.22
CA ALA A 416 27.97 -15.28 14.12
C ALA A 416 29.41 -15.26 14.65
N ASP A 417 30.34 -14.65 13.90
CA ASP A 417 31.77 -14.59 14.23
C ASP A 417 32.14 -13.45 15.21
N GLY A 418 31.14 -12.73 15.74
CA GLY A 418 31.32 -11.66 16.72
C GLY A 418 30.56 -10.38 16.36
N PRO A 419 30.53 -9.37 17.25
CA PRO A 419 29.90 -8.09 16.97
C PRO A 419 30.58 -7.42 15.76
N PRO A 420 29.82 -6.74 14.89
CA PRO A 420 30.39 -6.05 13.74
C PRO A 420 31.33 -4.95 14.24
N SER A 421 32.39 -4.69 13.48
CA SER A 421 33.30 -3.61 13.83
C SER A 421 32.60 -2.24 13.73
N ASP A 422 33.13 -1.23 14.43
CA ASP A 422 32.61 0.14 14.31
C ASP A 422 32.67 0.64 12.85
N GLU A 423 33.65 0.19 12.08
CA GLU A 423 33.78 0.49 10.65
C GLU A 423 32.64 -0.13 9.83
N GLU A 424 32.28 -1.39 10.10
CA GLU A 424 31.17 -2.07 9.42
C GLU A 424 29.83 -1.42 9.74
N LEU A 425 29.58 -1.07 11.01
CA LEU A 425 28.37 -0.36 11.43
C LEU A 425 28.29 1.02 10.78
N THR A 426 29.41 1.72 10.68
CA THR A 426 29.51 3.02 10.00
C THR A 426 29.25 2.88 8.50
N ALA A 427 29.80 1.85 7.85
CA ALA A 427 29.58 1.58 6.44
C ALA A 427 28.11 1.24 6.13
N ARG A 428 27.46 0.38 6.92
CA ARG A 428 26.03 0.05 6.78
C ARG A 428 25.15 1.28 7.00
N SER A 429 25.43 2.07 8.04
CA SER A 429 24.72 3.32 8.32
C SER A 429 24.86 4.31 7.15
N THR A 430 26.07 4.48 6.63
CA THR A 430 26.35 5.36 5.48
C THR A 430 25.55 4.90 4.26
N ARG A 431 25.57 3.60 3.95
CA ARG A 431 24.82 3.00 2.84
C ARG A 431 23.31 3.20 2.99
N TYR A 432 22.78 3.07 4.20
CA TYR A 432 21.36 3.32 4.49
C TYR A 432 20.97 4.78 4.20
N PHE A 433 21.69 5.75 4.77
CA PHE A 433 21.38 7.17 4.54
C PHE A 433 21.66 7.63 3.10
N ASP A 434 22.69 7.11 2.44
CA ASP A 434 22.97 7.36 1.02
C ASP A 434 21.82 6.92 0.12
N GLN A 435 21.19 5.79 0.42
CA GLN A 435 20.07 5.27 -0.37
C GLN A 435 18.87 6.22 -0.32
N TRP A 436 18.59 6.84 0.83
CA TRP A 436 17.47 7.78 0.97
C TRP A 436 17.78 9.14 0.35
N ARG A 437 18.99 9.68 0.56
CA ARG A 437 19.45 10.91 -0.11
C ARG A 437 19.44 10.79 -1.63
N ALA A 438 19.87 9.63 -2.15
CA ALA A 438 19.82 9.36 -3.59
C ALA A 438 18.39 9.29 -4.14
N ARG A 439 17.44 8.74 -3.37
CA ARG A 439 16.02 8.72 -3.74
C ARG A 439 15.43 10.12 -3.72
N GLU A 440 15.65 10.89 -2.66
CA GLU A 440 15.21 12.28 -2.55
C GLU A 440 15.70 13.14 -3.73
N LYS A 441 17.01 13.04 -4.04
CA LYS A 441 17.60 13.72 -5.21
C LYS A 441 16.97 13.29 -6.54
N LYS A 442 16.68 11.99 -6.71
CA LYS A 442 16.01 11.47 -7.91
C LYS A 442 14.59 12.03 -8.03
N THR A 443 13.84 12.08 -6.94
CA THR A 443 12.47 12.62 -6.88
C THR A 443 12.44 14.09 -7.22
N LEU A 444 13.34 14.88 -6.62
CA LEU A 444 13.48 16.31 -6.93
C LEU A 444 13.79 16.53 -8.41
N GLY A 445 14.77 15.80 -8.96
CA GLY A 445 15.13 15.89 -10.37
C GLY A 445 13.98 15.51 -11.30
N ALA A 446 13.19 14.50 -10.93
CA ALA A 446 12.02 14.10 -11.68
C ALA A 446 10.92 15.16 -11.66
N LEU A 447 10.57 15.73 -10.49
CA LEU A 447 9.59 16.81 -10.39
C LEU A 447 10.00 18.02 -11.25
N VAL A 448 11.26 18.44 -11.15
CA VAL A 448 11.79 19.58 -11.92
C VAL A 448 11.79 19.30 -13.42
N SER A 449 12.20 18.10 -13.84
CA SER A 449 12.20 17.73 -15.27
C SER A 449 10.79 17.62 -15.86
N ASN A 450 9.76 17.41 -15.04
CA ASN A 450 8.35 17.45 -15.43
C ASN A 450 7.71 18.85 -15.30
N GLY A 451 8.50 19.90 -15.11
CA GLY A 451 8.02 21.29 -15.17
C GLY A 451 7.52 21.86 -13.84
N VAL A 452 7.73 21.18 -12.72
CA VAL A 452 7.49 21.73 -11.38
C VAL A 452 8.61 22.72 -11.02
N PRO A 453 8.29 23.93 -10.54
CA PRO A 453 9.30 24.85 -10.03
C PRO A 453 10.14 24.21 -8.92
N GLN A 454 11.47 24.34 -8.98
CA GLN A 454 12.39 23.71 -8.02
C GLN A 454 12.07 24.05 -6.56
N ALA A 455 11.68 25.29 -6.27
CA ALA A 455 11.30 25.70 -4.92
C ALA A 455 10.08 24.93 -4.39
N VAL A 456 9.08 24.67 -5.24
CA VAL A 456 7.89 23.89 -4.87
C VAL A 456 8.24 22.42 -4.68
N ALA A 457 9.05 21.85 -5.59
CA ALA A 457 9.47 20.46 -5.49
C ALA A 457 10.36 20.21 -4.26
N ALA A 458 11.27 21.13 -3.93
CA ALA A 458 12.12 21.03 -2.76
C ALA A 458 11.31 21.14 -1.46
N ARG A 459 10.28 21.99 -1.40
CA ARG A 459 9.42 22.16 -0.23
C ARG A 459 8.76 20.85 0.22
N LEU A 460 8.35 19.99 -0.71
CA LEU A 460 7.75 18.68 -0.37
C LEU A 460 8.72 17.74 0.34
N LEU A 461 10.01 17.82 0.02
CA LEU A 461 11.03 16.94 0.58
C LEU A 461 11.76 17.58 1.77
N GLN A 462 11.61 18.90 1.94
CA GLN A 462 12.23 19.65 3.01
C GLN A 462 11.76 19.15 4.38
N LEU A 463 12.72 18.83 5.24
CA LEU A 463 12.46 18.58 6.65
C LEU A 463 12.17 19.90 7.39
N PRO A 464 11.35 19.88 8.45
CA PRO A 464 11.12 21.04 9.31
C PRO A 464 12.42 21.72 9.77
N GLU A 465 12.41 23.06 9.90
CA GLU A 465 13.61 23.86 10.19
C GLU A 465 14.32 23.46 11.49
N ASN A 466 13.55 22.96 12.47
CA ASN A 466 14.06 22.53 13.77
C ASN A 466 14.55 21.07 13.78
N VAL A 467 14.43 20.35 12.67
CA VAL A 467 15.01 19.02 12.50
C VAL A 467 16.41 19.18 11.94
N ILE A 468 17.40 18.73 12.73
CA ILE A 468 18.80 18.75 12.29
C ILE A 468 18.96 17.77 11.14
N GLN A 469 19.16 18.32 9.93
CA GLN A 469 19.52 17.54 8.76
C GLN A 469 20.93 16.95 8.95
N GLY A 470 21.05 15.65 8.69
CA GLY A 470 22.35 15.00 8.59
C GLY A 470 23.16 15.50 7.38
N PRO A 471 24.38 14.95 7.18
CA PRO A 471 25.18 15.26 6.00
C PRO A 471 24.39 15.10 4.70
N GLN A 472 24.57 16.02 3.76
CA GLN A 472 23.85 16.01 2.47
C GLN A 472 24.64 15.33 1.34
N GLU A 473 25.94 15.16 1.51
CA GLU A 473 26.82 14.59 0.48
C GLU A 473 26.63 13.09 0.32
N ILE A 474 26.29 12.66 -0.91
CA ILE A 474 26.16 11.26 -1.26
C ILE A 474 27.55 10.69 -1.57
N THR A 475 27.91 9.57 -0.95
CA THR A 475 29.22 8.93 -1.18
C THR A 475 29.42 8.57 -2.66
N LYS A 476 30.59 8.91 -3.22
CA LYS A 476 30.94 8.53 -4.59
C LYS A 476 31.09 7.01 -4.68
N GLY A 477 30.49 6.40 -5.69
CA GLY A 477 30.52 4.94 -5.87
C GLY A 477 29.68 4.19 -4.84
N ARG A 478 28.64 4.82 -4.26
CA ARG A 478 27.76 4.19 -3.27
C ARG A 478 27.29 2.80 -3.70
N GLU A 479 27.28 1.88 -2.75
CA GLU A 479 26.60 0.60 -2.93
C GLU A 479 25.09 0.79 -2.69
N PRO A 480 24.19 0.22 -3.53
CA PRO A 480 22.76 0.23 -3.26
C PRO A 480 22.46 -0.63 -2.04
N LEU A 481 21.39 -0.39 -1.27
CA LEU A 481 20.99 -1.33 -0.20
C LEU A 481 20.81 -2.76 -0.75
N PRO A 482 21.04 -3.82 0.07
CA PRO A 482 20.59 -5.16 -0.28
C PRO A 482 19.11 -5.16 -0.69
N ARG A 483 18.73 -6.12 -1.53
CA ARG A 483 17.30 -6.28 -1.86
C ARG A 483 16.52 -6.69 -0.62
N ILE A 484 15.24 -6.37 -0.59
CA ILE A 484 14.39 -6.60 0.59
C ILE A 484 14.33 -8.10 0.94
N GLU A 485 14.33 -8.98 -0.05
CA GLU A 485 14.31 -10.44 0.11
C GLU A 485 15.53 -10.93 0.89
N ALA A 486 16.72 -10.35 0.62
CA ALA A 486 17.94 -10.70 1.35
C ALA A 486 17.88 -10.23 2.82
N MET A 487 17.28 -9.06 3.07
CA MET A 487 17.08 -8.55 4.44
C MET A 487 16.02 -9.35 5.19
N LEU A 488 14.97 -9.82 4.51
CA LEU A 488 13.92 -10.65 5.09
C LEU A 488 14.45 -12.04 5.46
N ARG A 489 15.28 -12.67 4.62
CA ARG A 489 15.97 -13.92 5.00
C ARG A 489 16.86 -13.75 6.23
N LEU A 490 17.53 -12.60 6.34
CA LEU A 490 18.34 -12.29 7.50
C LEU A 490 17.49 -12.18 8.78
N MET A 491 16.33 -11.52 8.69
CA MET A 491 15.35 -11.45 9.78
C MET A 491 14.73 -12.81 10.08
N GLY A 492 14.57 -13.68 9.08
CA GLY A 492 14.02 -15.02 9.19
C GLY A 492 15.01 -16.07 9.71
N ALA A 493 16.31 -15.76 9.79
CA ALA A 493 17.35 -16.70 10.22
C ALA A 493 17.08 -17.44 11.55
N PRO A 494 16.37 -16.88 12.55
CA PRO A 494 16.03 -17.59 13.77
C PRO A 494 14.95 -18.69 13.63
N TYR A 495 14.23 -18.76 12.50
CA TYR A 495 13.11 -19.68 12.27
C TYR A 495 13.56 -20.94 11.50
N PRO A 496 12.83 -22.07 11.62
CA PRO A 496 13.09 -23.30 10.87
C PRO A 496 13.20 -23.10 9.35
N GLU A 497 12.34 -22.27 8.75
CA GLU A 497 12.39 -21.94 7.33
C GLU A 497 12.70 -20.44 7.12
N PRO A 498 13.96 -19.99 7.13
CA PRO A 498 14.30 -18.56 7.09
C PRO A 498 13.71 -17.78 5.90
N GLY A 499 13.38 -18.48 4.82
CA GLY A 499 12.73 -17.92 3.65
C GLY A 499 11.26 -17.56 3.80
N TRP A 500 10.57 -18.02 4.86
CA TRP A 500 9.13 -17.83 5.01
C TRP A 500 8.74 -16.34 5.04
N LEU A 501 9.57 -15.47 5.61
CA LEU A 501 9.33 -14.01 5.61
C LEU A 501 9.41 -13.38 4.22
N VAL A 502 10.17 -13.97 3.28
CA VAL A 502 10.18 -13.55 1.88
C VAL A 502 8.85 -13.88 1.22
N VAL A 503 8.32 -15.06 1.50
CA VAL A 503 7.01 -15.51 1.00
C VAL A 503 5.89 -14.69 1.63
N ALA A 504 5.92 -14.46 2.94
CA ALA A 504 4.98 -13.60 3.66
C ALA A 504 4.91 -12.20 3.03
N TYR A 505 6.08 -11.58 2.78
CA TYR A 505 6.15 -10.30 2.09
C TYR A 505 5.52 -10.34 0.69
N SER A 506 5.77 -11.40 -0.09
CA SER A 506 5.18 -11.61 -1.42
C SER A 506 3.66 -11.75 -1.37
N LEU A 507 3.12 -12.47 -0.39
CA LEU A 507 1.68 -12.70 -0.22
C LEU A 507 0.96 -11.44 0.25
N LEU A 508 1.47 -10.75 1.28
CA LEU A 508 0.95 -9.44 1.70
C LEU A 508 0.97 -8.43 0.54
N SER A 509 2.00 -8.52 -0.32
CA SER A 509 2.13 -7.65 -1.49
C SER A 509 1.00 -7.79 -2.50
N GLN A 510 0.32 -8.95 -2.57
CA GLN A 510 -0.80 -9.18 -3.49
C GLN A 510 -1.95 -8.21 -3.23
N VAL A 511 -2.33 -8.02 -1.97
CA VAL A 511 -3.38 -7.06 -1.57
C VAL A 511 -2.93 -5.63 -1.84
N THR A 512 -1.68 -5.30 -1.46
CA THR A 512 -1.20 -3.92 -1.61
C THR A 512 -1.05 -3.44 -3.06
N HIS A 513 -0.75 -4.35 -3.99
CA HIS A 513 -0.75 -4.08 -5.44
C HIS A 513 -2.08 -4.40 -6.12
N SER A 514 -3.09 -4.76 -5.33
CA SER A 514 -4.44 -5.03 -5.82
C SER A 514 -4.44 -6.05 -6.95
N THR A 515 -3.66 -7.10 -6.80
CA THR A 515 -3.58 -8.16 -7.79
C THR A 515 -4.88 -8.99 -7.80
N PRO A 516 -5.20 -9.73 -8.87
CA PRO A 516 -6.31 -10.68 -8.86
C PRO A 516 -6.33 -11.62 -7.65
N ILE A 517 -5.19 -12.20 -7.24
CA ILE A 517 -5.13 -12.99 -6.00
C ILE A 517 -5.45 -12.13 -4.78
N GLY A 518 -4.89 -10.91 -4.71
CA GLY A 518 -5.17 -9.96 -3.65
C GLY A 518 -6.66 -9.61 -3.53
N TYR A 519 -7.37 -9.45 -4.65
CA TYR A 519 -8.82 -9.22 -4.66
C TYR A 519 -9.59 -10.35 -4.03
N LEU A 520 -9.27 -11.60 -4.37
CA LEU A 520 -9.97 -12.76 -3.83
C LEU A 520 -9.73 -12.94 -2.33
N HIS A 521 -8.58 -12.50 -1.81
CA HIS A 521 -8.33 -12.49 -0.36
C HIS A 521 -9.10 -11.41 0.38
N MET A 522 -9.70 -10.42 -0.31
CA MET A 522 -10.50 -9.34 0.29
C MET A 522 -12.01 -9.54 0.07
N VAL A 523 -12.43 -10.74 -0.37
CA VAL A 523 -13.83 -11.09 -0.58
C VAL A 523 -14.13 -12.41 0.11
N ARG A 524 -15.18 -12.46 0.92
CA ARG A 524 -15.68 -13.71 1.52
C ARG A 524 -17.12 -13.97 1.19
N GLN A 525 -17.52 -15.23 1.19
CA GLN A 525 -18.92 -15.59 1.05
C GLN A 525 -19.55 -15.69 2.45
N ARG A 526 -20.56 -14.86 2.75
CA ARG A 526 -21.41 -15.07 3.93
C ARG A 526 -22.87 -15.12 3.52
N SER A 527 -23.58 -16.11 4.06
CA SER A 527 -25.01 -16.33 3.76
C SER A 527 -25.29 -16.41 2.26
N GLY A 528 -24.37 -16.99 1.49
CA GLY A 528 -24.47 -17.14 0.03
C GLY A 528 -24.10 -15.91 -0.79
N GLN A 529 -23.79 -14.77 -0.18
CA GLN A 529 -23.45 -13.51 -0.86
C GLN A 529 -21.97 -13.15 -0.70
N PRO A 530 -21.32 -12.49 -1.68
CA PRO A 530 -20.01 -11.88 -1.52
C PRO A 530 -20.06 -10.70 -0.55
N HIS A 531 -19.14 -10.67 0.40
CA HIS A 531 -18.88 -9.54 1.30
C HIS A 531 -17.51 -8.98 0.93
N ILE A 532 -17.52 -7.72 0.47
CA ILE A 532 -16.30 -6.98 0.13
C ILE A 532 -15.66 -6.44 1.40
N GLY A 533 -14.34 -6.55 1.47
CA GLY A 533 -13.55 -6.04 2.58
C GLY A 533 -13.39 -7.01 3.73
N ASP A 534 -14.04 -8.17 3.65
CA ASP A 534 -13.78 -9.30 4.51
C ASP A 534 -12.51 -10.02 4.05
N ILE A 535 -11.46 -9.93 4.86
CA ILE A 535 -10.18 -10.58 4.64
C ILE A 535 -10.27 -12.10 4.86
N SER A 536 -9.61 -12.89 4.01
CA SER A 536 -9.52 -14.34 4.22
C SER A 536 -8.76 -14.67 5.51
N PRO A 537 -9.08 -15.77 6.21
CA PRO A 537 -8.40 -16.16 7.45
C PRO A 537 -6.89 -16.29 7.30
N GLU A 538 -6.41 -16.81 6.17
CA GLU A 538 -4.99 -16.99 5.87
C GLU A 538 -4.30 -15.62 5.74
N MET A 539 -4.91 -14.68 5.02
CA MET A 539 -4.37 -13.32 4.87
C MET A 539 -4.45 -12.53 6.19
N LEU A 540 -5.50 -12.73 6.99
CA LEU A 540 -5.63 -12.11 8.30
C LEU A 540 -4.57 -12.64 9.27
N ALA A 541 -4.43 -13.96 9.38
CA ALA A 541 -3.42 -14.59 10.23
C ALA A 541 -2.01 -14.14 9.83
N LEU A 542 -1.69 -14.12 8.53
CA LEU A 542 -0.41 -13.63 8.03
C LEU A 542 -0.19 -12.14 8.35
N THR A 543 -1.23 -11.31 8.21
CA THR A 543 -1.19 -9.88 8.52
C THR A 543 -0.86 -9.65 10.00
N LEU A 544 -1.53 -10.35 10.91
CA LEU A 544 -1.34 -10.22 12.36
C LEU A 544 0.03 -10.76 12.81
N ASP A 545 0.44 -11.90 12.27
CA ASP A 545 1.75 -12.51 12.54
C ASP A 545 2.90 -11.58 12.13
N ALA A 546 2.90 -11.14 10.87
CA ALA A 546 3.91 -10.23 10.35
C ALA A 546 3.94 -8.91 11.14
N ALA A 547 2.78 -8.36 11.55
CA ALA A 547 2.71 -7.15 12.35
C ALA A 547 3.32 -7.33 13.75
N CYS A 548 2.99 -8.41 14.45
CA CYS A 548 3.51 -8.71 15.79
C CYS A 548 5.02 -8.95 15.79
N LEU A 549 5.52 -9.78 14.86
CA LEU A 549 6.95 -10.05 14.72
C LEU A 549 7.74 -8.79 14.39
N SER A 550 7.29 -8.05 13.39
CA SER A 550 7.98 -6.85 12.91
C SER A 550 7.99 -5.73 13.95
N SER A 551 6.87 -5.53 14.64
CA SER A 551 6.81 -4.53 15.72
C SER A 551 7.62 -4.96 16.94
N ALA A 552 7.72 -6.26 17.26
CA ALA A 552 8.57 -6.74 18.34
C ALA A 552 10.06 -6.43 18.07
N GLU A 553 10.53 -6.67 16.84
CA GLU A 553 11.90 -6.35 16.44
C GLU A 553 12.17 -4.84 16.48
N LEU A 554 11.32 -4.04 15.82
CA LEU A 554 11.51 -2.59 15.74
C LEU A 554 11.43 -1.91 17.12
N LEU A 555 10.45 -2.26 17.95
CA LEU A 555 10.31 -1.70 19.28
C LEU A 555 11.42 -2.19 20.21
N GLY A 556 11.81 -3.47 20.14
CA GLY A 556 12.90 -4.00 20.95
C GLY A 556 14.21 -3.25 20.69
N MET A 557 14.61 -3.14 19.42
CA MET A 557 15.82 -2.41 19.02
C MET A 557 15.74 -0.92 19.37
N SER A 558 14.65 -0.25 18.99
CA SER A 558 14.53 1.19 19.19
C SER A 558 14.48 1.57 20.68
N THR A 559 13.80 0.79 21.51
CA THR A 559 13.76 0.98 22.98
C THR A 559 15.14 0.81 23.59
N ALA A 560 15.90 -0.21 23.18
CA ALA A 560 17.27 -0.40 23.65
C ALA A 560 18.14 0.81 23.30
N ILE A 561 18.08 1.29 22.06
CA ILE A 561 18.87 2.45 21.61
C ILE A 561 18.46 3.73 22.36
N LEU A 562 17.15 4.00 22.47
CA LEU A 562 16.61 5.23 23.09
C LEU A 562 16.76 5.27 24.62
N THR A 563 17.15 4.16 25.25
CA THR A 563 17.39 4.10 26.71
C THR A 563 18.85 3.84 27.06
N GLY A 564 19.74 3.81 26.07
CA GLY A 564 21.15 3.47 26.29
C GLY A 564 21.36 2.04 26.78
N GLY A 565 20.48 1.11 26.38
CA GLY A 565 20.59 -0.31 26.71
C GLY A 565 20.19 -0.65 28.15
N SER A 566 19.22 0.07 28.74
CA SER A 566 18.77 -0.23 30.11
C SER A 566 18.27 -1.68 30.26
N GLN A 567 18.46 -2.30 31.43
CA GLN A 567 17.97 -3.67 31.68
C GLN A 567 16.47 -3.80 31.42
N LYS A 568 15.69 -2.78 31.81
CA LYS A 568 14.25 -2.72 31.51
C LYS A 568 13.97 -2.83 30.00
N ALA A 569 14.78 -2.18 29.15
CA ALA A 569 14.68 -2.24 27.68
C ALA A 569 14.92 -3.64 27.15
N ILE A 570 15.92 -4.32 27.70
CA ILE A 570 16.25 -5.70 27.35
C ILE A 570 15.10 -6.62 27.75
N ASP A 571 14.59 -6.54 28.99
CA ASP A 571 13.49 -7.37 29.48
C ASP A 571 12.21 -7.17 28.66
N TYR A 572 11.93 -5.93 28.29
CA TYR A 572 10.80 -5.59 27.44
C TYR A 572 10.94 -6.18 26.03
N ALA A 573 12.10 -6.03 25.40
CA ALA A 573 12.38 -6.59 24.08
C ALA A 573 12.25 -8.13 24.07
N VAL A 574 12.77 -8.81 25.10
CA VAL A 574 12.61 -10.26 25.29
C VAL A 574 11.13 -10.64 25.44
N GLY A 575 10.38 -9.89 26.25
CA GLY A 575 8.96 -10.16 26.45
C GLY A 575 8.07 -9.87 25.23
N LEU A 576 8.47 -8.94 24.36
CA LEU A 576 7.85 -8.67 23.07
C LEU A 576 8.08 -9.86 22.12
N ARG A 577 9.35 -10.27 21.95
CA ARG A 577 9.72 -11.40 21.08
C ARG A 577 9.01 -12.68 21.47
N ARG A 578 8.99 -13.01 22.77
CA ARG A 578 8.31 -14.20 23.27
C ARG A 578 6.82 -14.25 22.89
N ARG A 579 6.11 -13.13 23.04
CA ARG A 579 4.68 -13.06 22.70
C ARG A 579 4.43 -13.00 21.20
N ALA A 580 5.33 -12.37 20.44
CA ALA A 580 5.24 -12.40 18.99
C ALA A 580 5.44 -13.83 18.46
N LEU A 581 6.31 -14.63 19.08
CA LEU A 581 6.46 -16.05 18.79
C LEU A 581 5.20 -16.85 19.14
N GLU A 582 4.53 -16.56 20.26
CA GLU A 582 3.24 -17.18 20.62
C GLU A 582 2.15 -16.89 19.55
N VAL A 583 2.14 -15.67 18.99
CA VAL A 583 1.26 -15.32 17.85
C VAL A 583 1.65 -16.14 16.62
N HIS A 584 2.94 -16.17 16.28
CA HIS A 584 3.44 -16.91 15.11
C HIS A 584 3.10 -18.40 15.17
N ASP A 585 3.33 -19.05 16.31
CA ASP A 585 3.02 -20.47 16.53
C ASP A 585 1.53 -20.80 16.28
N THR A 586 0.64 -19.86 16.60
CA THR A 586 -0.79 -19.99 16.35
C THR A 586 -1.13 -19.68 14.88
N ALA A 587 -0.51 -18.63 14.32
CA ALA A 587 -0.80 -18.12 12.99
C ALA A 587 -0.34 -19.07 11.87
N ARG A 588 0.81 -19.73 12.03
CA ARG A 588 1.34 -20.68 11.02
C ARG A 588 0.41 -21.87 10.77
N MET A 589 -0.41 -22.24 11.75
CA MET A 589 -1.45 -23.27 11.58
C MET A 589 -2.58 -22.83 10.64
N VAL A 590 -2.74 -21.53 10.42
CA VAL A 590 -3.75 -20.93 9.54
C VAL A 590 -3.16 -20.50 8.20
N HIS A 591 -2.04 -19.75 8.20
CA HIS A 591 -1.43 -19.23 6.98
C HIS A 591 -0.46 -20.21 6.30
N GLY A 592 -0.01 -21.24 7.03
CA GLY A 592 0.76 -22.36 6.51
C GLY A 592 2.14 -21.98 5.96
N LEU A 593 2.81 -21.00 6.55
CA LEU A 593 4.23 -20.70 6.31
C LEU A 593 5.03 -20.95 7.60
N ASP A 594 6.31 -21.30 7.45
CA ASP A 594 7.16 -21.88 8.52
C ASP A 594 6.65 -23.24 9.03
#